data_AF-A0A0D7A2A6-F1
#
_entry.id   AF-A0A0D7A2A6-F1
#
_cell.length_a   1.000
_cell.length_b   1.000
_cell.length_c   1.000
_cell.angle_alpha   90.00
_cell.angle_beta   90.00
_cell.angle_gamma   90.00
#
_symmetry.space_group_name_H-M   'P 1'
#
loop_
_entity.id
_entity.type
_entity.pdbx_description
1 polymer ?
#
loop_
_entity_poly.entity_id
_entity_poly.type
_entity_poly.pdbx_seq_one_letter_code
_entity_poly.pdbx_strand_id
1 'polypeptide(L)'
;HESHYSQPKLELFGLFRALQSWRLYLVGVQNLIVEVDAKYIKGMLNEPDLQPNATINRWIQGIFLFDLKLVHVPATRFKGPDALSHRPTDPDYPEAIADDDDSWLDDIALLTFISDGRVLAFTDSTENLPYLSSSLPSVFITRELQDTLLSEVMNFLQSTNIP
;
A
#
# COMPACT_ATOMS: atom_id res chain seq x y z
N HIS A 1 11.21 11.86 -17.43
CA HIS A 1 10.47 12.94 -16.73
C HIS A 1 11.05 13.28 -15.34
N GLU A 2 12.07 12.55 -14.84
CA GLU A 2 12.62 12.70 -13.47
C GLU A 2 13.59 13.87 -13.26
N SER A 3 14.05 14.55 -14.32
CA SER A 3 15.07 15.61 -14.25
C SER A 3 14.64 16.93 -13.58
N HIS A 4 13.42 17.00 -13.01
CA HIS A 4 12.87 18.20 -12.39
C HIS A 4 12.59 18.07 -10.88
N TYR A 5 12.85 16.90 -10.28
CA TYR A 5 12.59 16.69 -8.86
C TYR A 5 13.82 16.96 -8.00
N SER A 6 13.62 17.65 -6.88
CA SER A 6 14.65 17.76 -5.85
C SER A 6 14.90 16.38 -5.23
N GLN A 7 16.10 16.15 -4.71
CA GLN A 7 16.48 14.87 -4.11
C GLN A 7 15.47 14.33 -3.07
N PRO A 8 14.92 15.15 -2.14
CA PRO A 8 13.87 14.67 -1.22
C PRO A 8 12.59 14.17 -1.91
N LYS A 9 12.25 14.73 -3.08
CA LYS A 9 11.08 14.29 -3.86
C LYS A 9 11.34 12.96 -4.57
N LEU A 10 12.55 12.77 -5.10
CA LEU A 10 12.96 11.49 -5.70
C LEU A 10 12.98 10.38 -4.64
N GLU A 11 13.47 10.68 -3.44
CA GLU A 11 13.49 9.73 -2.33
C GLU A 11 12.06 9.39 -1.86
N LEU A 12 11.17 10.40 -1.75
CA LEU A 12 9.76 10.17 -1.43
C LEU A 12 9.06 9.30 -2.49
N PHE A 13 9.30 9.60 -3.77
CA PHE A 13 8.76 8.83 -4.87
C PHE A 13 9.28 7.38 -4.87
N GLY A 14 10.57 7.18 -4.62
CA GLY A 14 11.16 5.85 -4.48
C GLY A 14 10.55 5.05 -3.33
N LEU A 15 10.29 5.70 -2.19
CA LEU A 15 9.57 5.09 -1.07
C LEU A 15 8.15 4.67 -1.47
N PHE A 16 7.39 5.58 -2.08
CA PHE A 16 6.03 5.31 -2.56
C PHE A 16 6.01 4.13 -3.55
N ARG A 17 6.90 4.13 -4.54
CA ARG A 17 7.04 3.06 -5.54
C ARG A 17 7.39 1.71 -4.92
N ALA A 18 8.28 1.70 -3.92
CA ALA A 18 8.62 0.48 -3.19
C ALA A 18 7.39 -0.07 -2.46
N LEU A 19 6.65 0.76 -1.74
CA LEU A 19 5.43 0.33 -1.04
C LEU A 19 4.35 -0.15 -2.02
N GLN A 20 4.13 0.54 -3.14
CA GLN A 20 3.21 0.13 -4.20
C GLN A 20 3.56 -1.27 -4.75
N SER A 21 4.84 -1.52 -5.00
CA SER A 21 5.33 -2.77 -5.59
C SER A 21 5.12 -3.96 -4.64
N TRP A 22 5.33 -3.73 -3.35
CA TRP A 22 5.24 -4.78 -2.32
C TRP A 22 3.90 -4.80 -1.58
N ARG A 23 2.95 -3.98 -2.02
CA ARG A 23 1.74 -3.63 -1.26
C ARG A 23 0.97 -4.81 -0.69
N LEU A 24 0.74 -5.86 -1.48
CA LEU A 24 -0.02 -7.03 -1.07
C LEU A 24 0.64 -7.85 0.04
N TYR A 25 1.95 -7.70 0.22
CA TYR A 25 2.73 -8.36 1.28
C TYR A 25 2.90 -7.48 2.52
N LEU A 26 2.74 -6.16 2.37
CA LEU A 26 2.94 -5.19 3.44
C LEU A 26 1.65 -4.84 4.18
N VAL A 27 0.48 -5.03 3.54
CA VAL A 27 -0.83 -4.81 4.18
C VAL A 27 -0.97 -5.70 5.42
N GLY A 28 -1.33 -5.10 6.55
CA GLY A 28 -1.53 -5.79 7.83
C GLY A 28 -0.25 -6.04 8.64
N VAL A 29 0.92 -5.64 8.15
CA VAL A 29 2.19 -5.74 8.92
C VAL A 29 2.24 -4.62 9.97
N GLN A 30 2.15 -4.99 11.25
CA GLN A 30 2.10 -4.03 12.38
C GLN A 30 3.46 -3.45 12.81
N ASN A 31 4.58 -3.98 12.29
CA ASN A 31 5.93 -3.56 12.69
C ASN A 31 6.82 -3.34 11.46
N LEU A 32 6.28 -2.76 10.39
CA LEU A 32 7.04 -2.48 9.19
C LEU A 32 8.06 -1.38 9.47
N ILE A 33 9.35 -1.70 9.39
CA ILE A 33 10.43 -0.71 9.51
C ILE A 33 10.94 -0.42 8.11
N VAL A 34 10.90 0.85 7.71
CA VAL A 34 11.44 1.30 6.42
C VAL A 34 12.63 2.19 6.68
N GLU A 35 13.80 1.74 6.26
CA GLU A 35 15.04 2.52 6.31
C GLU A 35 15.15 3.39 5.05
N VAL A 36 15.42 4.69 5.24
CA VAL A 36 15.61 5.64 4.13
C VAL A 36 16.82 6.53 4.40
N ASP A 37 17.53 6.92 3.34
CA ASP A 37 18.63 7.89 3.39
C ASP A 37 18.17 9.36 3.51
N ALA A 38 16.85 9.54 3.48
CA ALA A 38 16.24 10.84 3.36
C ALA A 38 15.88 11.43 4.72
N LYS A 39 16.76 12.26 5.29
CA LYS A 39 16.42 13.03 6.51
C LYS A 39 15.17 13.90 6.34
N TYR A 40 14.92 14.36 5.11
CA TYR A 40 13.84 15.29 4.77
C TYR A 40 12.48 14.62 4.54
N ILE A 41 12.41 13.32 4.21
CA ILE A 41 11.12 12.62 4.04
C ILE A 41 10.28 12.72 5.31
N LYS A 42 10.90 12.57 6.49
CA LYS A 42 10.19 12.69 7.77
C LYS A 42 9.50 14.05 7.93
N GLY A 43 10.12 15.13 7.46
CA GLY A 43 9.51 16.46 7.47
C GLY A 43 8.36 16.56 6.46
N MET A 44 8.54 16.00 5.25
CA MET A 44 7.51 15.98 4.22
C MET A 44 6.25 15.19 4.63
N LEU A 45 6.42 14.10 5.39
CA LEU A 45 5.29 13.31 5.91
C LEU A 45 4.57 14.03 7.06
N ASN A 46 5.28 14.76 7.92
CA ASN A 46 4.66 15.43 9.07
C ASN A 46 3.90 16.71 8.70
N GLU A 47 4.32 17.39 7.63
CA GLU A 47 3.74 18.67 7.18
C GLU A 47 3.36 18.62 5.69
N PRO A 48 2.40 17.76 5.30
CA PRO A 48 2.02 17.57 3.90
C PRO A 48 1.39 18.84 3.28
N ASP A 49 0.68 19.64 4.09
CA ASP A 49 -0.06 20.84 3.64
C ASP A 49 0.85 21.99 3.16
N LEU A 50 2.15 21.93 3.43
CA LEU A 50 3.11 22.91 2.92
C LEU A 50 3.45 22.70 1.44
N GLN A 51 3.06 21.56 0.86
CA GLN A 51 3.34 21.24 -0.54
C GLN A 51 2.09 21.43 -1.40
N PRO A 52 2.01 22.48 -2.24
CA PRO A 52 0.84 22.74 -3.09
C PRO A 52 0.75 21.77 -4.29
N ASN A 53 1.48 20.64 -4.27
CA ASN A 53 1.55 19.71 -5.38
C ASN A 53 0.67 18.48 -5.11
N ALA A 54 -0.43 18.37 -5.86
CA ALA A 54 -1.40 17.29 -5.75
C ALA A 54 -0.74 15.89 -5.85
N THR A 55 0.23 15.71 -6.75
CA THR A 55 0.95 14.44 -6.93
C THR A 55 1.74 14.04 -5.69
N ILE A 56 2.43 14.98 -5.06
CA ILE A 56 3.20 14.69 -3.83
C ILE A 56 2.25 14.31 -2.70
N ASN A 57 1.10 14.99 -2.60
CA ASN A 57 0.10 14.67 -1.60
C ASN A 57 -0.50 13.27 -1.82
N ARG A 58 -0.65 12.83 -3.08
CA ARG A 58 -1.04 11.44 -3.40
C ARG A 58 -0.01 10.42 -2.95
N TRP A 59 1.27 10.65 -3.22
CA TRP A 59 2.33 9.76 -2.74
C TRP A 59 2.34 9.65 -1.21
N ILE A 60 2.19 10.78 -0.51
CA ILE A 60 2.09 10.81 0.96
C ILE A 60 0.87 10.02 1.45
N GLN A 61 -0.30 10.21 0.82
CA GLN A 61 -1.52 9.45 1.15
C GLN A 61 -1.30 7.94 0.96
N GLY A 62 -0.68 7.52 -0.14
CA GLY A 62 -0.37 6.11 -0.38
C GLY A 62 0.60 5.52 0.64
N ILE A 63 1.58 6.30 1.10
CA ILE A 63 2.50 5.88 2.18
C ILE A 63 1.73 5.68 3.49
N PHE A 64 0.76 6.56 3.81
CA PHE A 64 -0.04 6.48 5.03
C PHE A 64 -1.03 5.30 5.08
N LEU A 65 -1.22 4.57 3.99
CA LEU A 65 -2.01 3.34 3.99
C LEU A 65 -1.31 2.19 4.74
N PHE A 66 -0.01 2.31 5.03
CA PHE A 66 0.79 1.29 5.70
C PHE A 66 1.15 1.72 7.12
N ASP A 67 1.04 0.80 8.08
CA ASP A 67 1.54 0.99 9.44
C ASP A 67 3.06 0.79 9.47
N LEU A 68 3.81 1.87 9.21
CA LEU A 68 5.25 1.83 9.11
C LEU A 68 5.95 2.80 10.06
N LYS A 69 7.13 2.39 10.50
CA LYS A 69 8.10 3.21 11.21
C LYS A 69 9.25 3.56 10.26
N LEU A 70 9.33 4.84 9.91
CA LEU A 70 10.43 5.37 9.10
C LEU A 70 11.69 5.55 9.97
N VAL A 71 12.81 4.95 9.54
CA VAL A 71 14.13 5.08 10.19
C VAL A 71 15.10 5.71 9.20
N HIS A 72 15.70 6.84 9.59
CA HIS A 72 16.72 7.46 8.76
C HIS A 72 18.08 6.77 8.94
N VAL A 73 18.70 6.37 7.84
CA VAL A 73 20.03 5.75 7.79
C VAL A 73 20.93 6.59 6.89
N PRO A 74 22.05 7.15 7.39
CA PRO A 74 22.91 8.00 6.56
C PRO A 74 23.45 7.31 5.30
N ALA A 75 23.61 8.05 4.21
CA ALA A 75 24.03 7.60 2.88
C ALA A 75 25.24 6.68 2.88
N THR A 76 26.22 7.01 3.73
CA THR A 76 27.44 6.22 3.93
C THR A 76 27.17 4.75 4.28
N ARG A 77 26.02 4.45 4.88
CA ARG A 77 25.54 3.12 5.27
C ARG A 77 24.41 2.61 4.36
N PHE A 78 23.86 3.45 3.49
CA PHE A 78 22.73 3.14 2.60
C PHE A 78 23.17 2.76 1.17
N LYS A 79 24.45 2.42 0.97
CA LYS A 79 25.07 2.19 -0.35
C LYS A 79 24.44 1.09 -1.19
N GLY A 80 23.87 0.06 -0.57
CA GLY A 80 23.25 -1.05 -1.29
C GLY A 80 21.99 -0.61 -2.04
N PRO A 81 20.95 -0.14 -1.32
CA PRO A 81 19.75 0.43 -1.93
C PRO A 81 20.05 1.61 -2.85
N ASP A 82 20.97 2.49 -2.47
CA ASP A 82 21.39 3.63 -3.29
C ASP A 82 22.02 3.20 -4.63
N ALA A 83 22.86 2.16 -4.62
CA ALA A 83 23.40 1.61 -5.86
C ALA A 83 22.35 0.91 -6.74
N LEU A 84 21.22 0.47 -6.17
CA LEU A 84 20.12 -0.14 -6.92
C LEU A 84 19.23 0.92 -7.58
N SER A 85 18.96 2.04 -6.91
CA SER A 85 18.18 3.14 -7.49
C SER A 85 18.92 3.86 -8.63
N HIS A 86 20.26 3.85 -8.61
CA HIS A 86 21.10 4.48 -9.63
C HIS A 86 21.47 3.56 -10.80
N ARG A 87 20.85 2.37 -10.92
CA ARG A 87 21.14 1.50 -12.06
C ARG A 87 20.69 2.18 -13.36
N PRO A 88 21.57 2.28 -14.38
CA PRO A 88 21.17 2.77 -15.69
C PRO A 88 20.03 1.89 -16.20
N THR A 89 18.95 2.51 -16.65
CA THR A 89 17.89 1.81 -17.36
C THR A 89 18.51 1.12 -18.57
N ASP A 90 18.37 -0.20 -18.65
CA ASP A 90 18.87 -0.96 -19.78
C ASP A 90 18.11 -0.51 -21.05
N PRO A 91 18.80 -0.02 -22.10
CA PRO A 91 18.13 0.42 -23.32
C PRO A 91 17.38 -0.71 -24.04
N ASP A 92 17.79 -1.97 -23.85
CA ASP A 92 17.13 -3.15 -24.44
C ASP A 92 15.96 -3.65 -23.58
N TYR A 93 15.93 -3.26 -22.30
CA TYR A 93 14.87 -3.56 -21.34
C TYR A 93 14.51 -2.28 -20.57
N PRO A 94 13.81 -1.32 -21.22
CA PRO A 94 13.34 -0.16 -20.51
C PRO A 94 12.51 -0.64 -19.33
N GLU A 95 12.96 -0.32 -18.11
CA GLU A 95 12.14 -0.52 -16.93
C GLU A 95 10.80 0.13 -17.25
N ALA A 96 9.73 -0.65 -17.21
CA ALA A 96 8.40 -0.09 -17.36
C ALA A 96 8.26 0.88 -16.19
N ILE A 97 8.48 2.17 -16.46
CA ILE A 97 8.01 3.23 -15.60
C ILE A 97 6.51 3.06 -15.70
N ALA A 98 5.94 2.19 -14.85
CA ALA A 98 4.51 2.15 -14.64
C ALA A 98 4.12 3.60 -14.47
N ASP A 99 3.16 4.06 -15.27
CA ASP A 99 2.59 5.38 -15.10
C ASP A 99 2.32 5.60 -13.62
N ASP A 100 2.31 6.87 -13.20
CA ASP A 100 1.80 7.33 -11.89
C ASP A 100 0.28 7.06 -11.80
N ASP A 101 -0.10 5.82 -12.13
CA ASP A 101 -1.44 5.29 -12.11
C ASP A 101 -1.74 4.98 -10.66
N ASP A 102 -2.14 6.04 -9.96
CA ASP A 102 -2.62 6.02 -8.59
C ASP A 102 -3.93 5.24 -8.42
N SER A 103 -4.49 4.62 -9.47
CA SER A 103 -5.72 3.81 -9.39
C SER A 103 -5.65 2.71 -8.34
N TRP A 104 -4.45 2.16 -8.11
CA TRP A 104 -4.24 1.13 -7.09
C TRP A 104 -4.52 1.63 -5.66
N LEU A 105 -4.49 2.94 -5.40
CA LEU A 105 -4.76 3.52 -4.09
C LEU A 105 -6.18 3.20 -3.62
N ASP A 106 -7.15 3.27 -4.53
CA ASP A 106 -8.54 2.96 -4.23
C ASP A 106 -8.71 1.45 -3.94
N ASP A 107 -8.03 0.59 -4.69
CA ASP A 107 -8.06 -0.86 -4.52
C ASP A 107 -7.49 -1.30 -3.17
N ILE A 108 -6.35 -0.72 -2.77
CA ILE A 108 -5.69 -1.13 -1.53
C ILE A 108 -6.31 -0.51 -0.28
N ALA A 109 -6.95 0.65 -0.40
CA ALA A 109 -7.54 1.34 0.74
C ALA A 109 -8.53 0.42 1.46
N LEU A 110 -9.32 -0.35 0.71
CA LEU A 110 -10.24 -1.35 1.25
C LEU A 110 -9.51 -2.43 2.05
N LEU A 111 -8.41 -2.98 1.53
CA LEU A 111 -7.63 -4.04 2.18
C LEU A 111 -6.96 -3.55 3.47
N THR A 112 -6.44 -2.33 3.47
CA THR A 112 -5.81 -1.73 4.67
C THR A 112 -6.84 -1.42 5.75
N PHE A 113 -8.05 -1.01 5.38
CA PHE A 113 -9.13 -0.72 6.32
C PHE A 113 -9.62 -1.97 7.05
N ILE A 114 -9.74 -3.09 6.32
CA ILE A 114 -10.13 -4.40 6.88
C ILE A 114 -9.03 -4.93 7.81
N SER A 115 -7.76 -4.79 7.41
CA SER A 115 -6.62 -5.32 8.16
C SER A 115 -6.43 -4.64 9.52
N ASP A 116 -6.79 -3.36 9.63
CA ASP A 116 -6.68 -2.59 10.89
C ASP A 116 -7.85 -2.85 11.86
N GLY A 117 -8.74 -3.82 11.54
CA GLY A 117 -9.93 -4.12 12.36
C GLY A 117 -10.94 -2.98 12.43
N ARG A 118 -10.76 -1.91 11.65
CA ARG A 118 -11.70 -0.80 11.48
C ARG A 118 -12.81 -1.25 10.55
N VAL A 119 -13.64 -2.18 11.03
CA VAL A 119 -14.87 -2.60 10.36
C VAL A 119 -15.64 -1.36 9.91
N LEU A 120 -16.05 -1.35 8.65
CA LEU A 120 -16.70 -0.27 7.91
C LEU A 120 -17.63 0.62 8.78
N ALA A 121 -17.07 1.68 9.37
CA ALA A 121 -17.86 2.81 9.85
C ALA A 121 -18.31 3.74 8.70
N PHE A 122 -18.09 3.32 7.45
CA PHE A 122 -18.57 4.01 6.24
C PHE A 122 -19.85 3.40 5.66
N THR A 123 -20.46 2.40 6.30
CA THR A 123 -21.84 2.00 5.97
C THR A 123 -22.85 2.88 6.70
N ASP A 124 -22.75 4.21 6.60
CA ASP A 124 -23.87 5.11 6.92
C ASP A 124 -24.72 5.41 5.67
N SER A 125 -24.53 4.61 4.63
CA SER A 125 -25.36 4.58 3.43
C SER A 125 -25.75 3.13 3.13
N THR A 126 -26.28 2.42 4.12
CA THR A 126 -27.05 1.20 3.85
C THR A 126 -28.40 1.60 3.29
N GLU A 127 -28.45 2.02 2.03
CA GLU A 127 -29.70 1.91 1.29
C GLU A 127 -29.98 0.42 1.06
N ASN A 128 -30.89 -0.12 1.88
CA ASN A 128 -31.65 -1.36 1.68
C ASN A 128 -30.88 -2.64 1.33
N LEU A 129 -29.84 -3.00 2.09
CA LEU A 129 -29.36 -4.39 2.10
C LEU A 129 -30.15 -5.20 3.15
N PRO A 130 -30.60 -6.44 2.84
CA PRO A 130 -31.37 -7.27 3.77
C PRO A 130 -30.53 -7.86 4.92
N TYR A 131 -29.25 -7.49 5.02
CA TYR A 131 -28.32 -7.97 6.03
C TYR A 131 -27.39 -6.84 6.50
N LEU A 132 -26.92 -6.94 7.74
CA LEU A 132 -25.92 -6.03 8.28
C LEU A 132 -24.55 -6.40 7.71
N SER A 133 -23.77 -5.42 7.23
CA SER A 133 -22.41 -5.68 6.74
C SER A 133 -21.54 -6.35 7.82
N SER A 134 -21.70 -5.94 9.07
CA SER A 134 -21.07 -6.54 10.25
C SER A 134 -21.50 -7.97 10.57
N SER A 135 -22.52 -8.51 9.91
CA SER A 135 -22.94 -9.92 10.07
C SER A 135 -22.29 -10.85 9.05
N LEU A 136 -21.51 -10.31 8.10
CA LEU A 136 -20.83 -11.11 7.10
C LEU A 136 -19.61 -11.82 7.71
N PRO A 137 -19.43 -13.13 7.47
CA PRO A 137 -18.27 -13.88 7.94
C PRO A 137 -16.96 -13.24 7.48
N SER A 138 -16.92 -12.69 6.27
CA SER A 138 -15.72 -12.07 5.69
C SER A 138 -15.18 -10.87 6.47
N VAL A 139 -15.99 -10.25 7.33
CA VAL A 139 -15.61 -9.01 8.05
C VAL A 139 -14.64 -9.26 9.22
N PHE A 140 -14.63 -10.46 9.80
CA PHE A 140 -13.82 -10.77 11.00
C PHE A 140 -12.77 -11.86 10.77
N ILE A 141 -12.67 -12.36 9.55
CA ILE A 141 -11.90 -13.55 9.24
C ILE A 141 -10.57 -13.13 8.62
N THR A 142 -9.45 -13.57 9.22
CA THR A 142 -8.09 -13.42 8.68
C THR A 142 -7.98 -14.11 7.33
N ARG A 143 -7.07 -13.66 6.46
CA ARG A 143 -6.94 -14.20 5.09
C ARG A 143 -6.80 -15.72 5.04
N GLU A 144 -6.05 -16.32 5.96
CA GLU A 144 -5.91 -17.78 6.08
C GLU A 144 -7.23 -18.50 6.41
N LEU A 145 -8.04 -17.92 7.29
CA LEU A 145 -9.35 -18.45 7.64
C LEU A 145 -10.37 -18.19 6.50
N GLN A 146 -10.21 -17.11 5.72
CA GLN A 146 -11.05 -16.85 4.53
C GLN A 146 -10.78 -17.90 3.47
N ASP A 147 -9.52 -18.23 3.21
CA ASP A 147 -9.14 -19.26 2.23
C ASP A 147 -9.68 -20.64 2.65
N THR A 148 -9.63 -20.95 3.95
CA THR A 148 -10.19 -22.19 4.50
C THR A 148 -11.71 -22.22 4.37
N LEU A 149 -12.40 -21.14 4.75
CA LEU A 149 -13.85 -21.02 4.63
C LEU A 149 -14.31 -21.07 3.17
N LEU A 150 -13.60 -20.41 2.26
CA LEU A 150 -13.87 -20.46 0.83
C LEU A 150 -13.68 -21.88 0.30
N SER A 151 -12.64 -22.59 0.73
CA SER A 151 -12.47 -24.00 0.39
C SER A 151 -13.63 -24.85 0.92
N GLU A 152 -14.11 -24.61 2.14
CA GLU A 152 -15.24 -25.33 2.73
C GLU A 152 -16.56 -25.03 2.00
N VAL A 153 -16.81 -23.77 1.66
CA VAL A 153 -18.00 -23.36 0.88
C VAL A 153 -17.96 -23.95 -0.52
N MET A 154 -16.80 -23.92 -1.19
CA MET A 154 -16.64 -24.53 -2.51
C MET A 154 -16.81 -26.05 -2.46
N ASN A 155 -16.26 -26.71 -1.44
CA ASN A 155 -16.47 -28.14 -1.21
C ASN A 155 -17.95 -28.45 -0.92
N PHE A 156 -18.64 -27.62 -0.13
CA PHE A 156 -20.07 -27.74 0.13
C PHE A 156 -20.86 -27.64 -1.17
N LEU A 157 -20.65 -26.59 -1.96
CA LEU A 157 -21.34 -26.37 -3.24
C LEU A 157 -21.08 -27.50 -4.24
N GLN A 158 -19.86 -28.05 -4.27
CA GLN A 158 -19.51 -29.22 -5.07
C GLN A 158 -20.16 -30.51 -4.56
N SER A 159 -20.29 -30.67 -3.23
CA SER A 159 -20.92 -31.83 -2.59
C SER A 159 -22.44 -31.80 -2.61
N THR A 160 -23.05 -30.62 -2.77
CA THR A 160 -24.50 -30.45 -2.91
C THR A 160 -25.00 -30.64 -4.35
N ASN A 161 -24.10 -30.90 -5.31
CA ASN A 161 -24.51 -31.52 -6.56
C ASN A 161 -24.73 -33.02 -6.31
N ILE A 162 -25.96 -33.38 -5.94
CA ILE A 162 -26.75 -34.56 -6.38
C ILE A 162 -28.06 -34.55 -5.56
N PRO A 163 -29.24 -34.74 -6.19
CA PRO A 163 -29.45 -35.40 -7.48
C PRO A 163 -29.65 -34.48 -8.68
#